data_AF-A0A924FID7-F1
#
_entry.id   AF-A0A924FID7-F1
#
_cell.length_a   1.000
_cell.length_b   1.000
_cell.length_c   1.000
_cell.angle_alpha   90.00
_cell.angle_beta   90.00
_cell.angle_gamma   90.00
#
_symmetry.space_group_name_H-M   'P 1'
#
loop_
_entity.id
_entity.type
_entity.pdbx_description
1 polymer ?
#
loop_
_entity_poly.entity_id
_entity_poly.type
_entity_poly.pdbx_seq_one_letter_code
_entity_poly.pdbx_strand_id
1 'polypeptide(L)'
;MKTLILIFLLTSPALAQTSAKLWIEADRQYTLDNLRRTRNDIIRETENLSPAQWAFHESPDRWSIGEVVEHLALWEIIWAREVQIGISNKPMPELNQTCKADSNYVIWIMEPNPHKSPDFSRPTGFIEGRNNLAFFLKLREQTIGFVEKTKADMRAYFELTQTDNPRNMHQVYIYQWGHVDRHLRQIRKIKQHPNYPATSLSTK
;
A
#
# COMPACT_ATOMS: atom_id res chain seq x y z
N MET A 1 7.89 -32.87 -66.50
CA MET A 1 8.44 -33.40 -65.23
C MET A 1 8.23 -32.32 -64.17
N LYS A 2 7.41 -32.58 -63.13
CA LYS A 2 7.04 -31.59 -62.11
C LYS A 2 8.07 -31.62 -60.98
N THR A 3 8.82 -30.54 -60.78
CA THR A 3 9.79 -30.40 -59.69
C THR A 3 9.04 -30.07 -58.40
N LEU A 4 9.05 -31.00 -57.43
CA LEU A 4 8.52 -30.79 -56.09
C LEU A 4 9.57 -30.00 -55.27
N ILE A 5 9.24 -28.79 -54.83
CA ILE A 5 10.06 -28.02 -53.89
C ILE A 5 9.59 -28.36 -52.47
N LEU A 6 10.44 -29.05 -51.72
CA LEU A 6 10.20 -29.37 -50.30
C LEU A 6 10.62 -28.15 -49.46
N ILE A 7 9.65 -27.41 -48.91
CA ILE A 7 9.90 -26.34 -47.95
C ILE A 7 10.05 -26.97 -46.58
N PHE A 8 11.28 -27.02 -46.06
CA PHE A 8 11.54 -27.36 -44.66
C PHE A 8 11.15 -26.15 -43.79
N LEU A 9 10.04 -26.26 -43.08
CA LEU A 9 9.69 -25.36 -41.97
C LEU A 9 10.65 -25.65 -40.80
N LEU A 10 11.64 -24.79 -40.63
CA LEU A 10 12.46 -24.73 -39.42
C LEU A 10 11.58 -24.21 -38.27
N THR A 11 11.03 -25.13 -37.48
CA THR A 11 10.41 -24.79 -36.20
C THR A 11 11.51 -24.51 -35.18
N SER A 12 11.93 -23.25 -35.07
CA SER A 12 12.76 -22.81 -33.95
C SER A 12 11.97 -23.03 -32.65
N PRO A 13 12.44 -23.86 -31.70
CA PRO A 13 11.84 -23.89 -30.39
C PRO A 13 12.07 -22.51 -29.76
N ALA A 14 11.00 -21.76 -29.57
CA ALA A 14 11.04 -20.58 -28.72
C ALA A 14 11.42 -21.09 -27.32
N LEU A 15 12.70 -20.92 -26.95
CA LEU A 15 13.11 -21.03 -25.56
C LEU A 15 12.25 -20.03 -24.80
N ALA A 16 11.28 -20.53 -24.05
CA ALA A 16 10.62 -19.74 -23.03
C ALA A 16 11.73 -19.33 -22.07
N GLN A 17 12.27 -18.14 -22.26
CA GLN A 17 13.25 -17.55 -21.38
C GLN A 17 12.50 -17.28 -20.08
N THR A 18 12.53 -18.27 -19.17
CA THR A 18 12.17 -18.09 -17.78
C THR A 18 13.14 -17.06 -17.24
N SER A 19 12.76 -15.78 -17.30
CA SER A 19 13.49 -14.72 -16.62
C SER A 19 13.63 -15.16 -15.16
N ALA A 20 14.85 -15.08 -14.62
CA ALA A 20 15.08 -15.34 -13.20
C ALA A 20 14.07 -14.50 -12.38
N LYS A 21 13.47 -15.11 -11.36
CA LYS A 21 12.52 -14.44 -10.48
C LYS A 21 13.24 -13.27 -9.79
N LEU A 22 12.79 -12.05 -10.05
CA LEU A 22 13.38 -10.81 -9.55
C LEU A 22 12.92 -10.53 -8.12
N TRP A 23 11.64 -10.75 -7.83
CA TRP A 23 11.09 -10.63 -6.48
C TRP A 23 11.40 -11.88 -5.65
N ILE A 24 12.40 -11.75 -4.78
CA ILE A 24 12.94 -12.85 -3.98
C ILE A 24 12.24 -12.97 -2.63
N GLU A 25 12.54 -14.03 -1.88
CA GLU A 25 11.89 -14.27 -0.59
C GLU A 25 12.22 -13.19 0.45
N ALA A 26 13.41 -12.59 0.39
CA ALA A 26 13.76 -11.45 1.25
C ALA A 26 12.84 -10.24 0.99
N ASP A 27 12.49 -9.97 -0.27
CA ASP A 27 11.55 -8.89 -0.60
C ASP A 27 10.14 -9.21 -0.10
N ARG A 28 9.70 -10.47 -0.19
CA ARG A 28 8.39 -10.91 0.35
C ARG A 28 8.36 -10.73 1.86
N GLN A 29 9.37 -11.22 2.56
CA GLN A 29 9.46 -11.12 4.01
C GLN A 29 9.48 -9.65 4.45
N TYR A 30 10.25 -8.81 3.76
CA TYR A 30 10.27 -7.36 4.00
C TYR A 30 8.89 -6.72 3.86
N THR A 31 8.14 -7.05 2.80
CA THR A 31 6.76 -6.57 2.62
C THR A 31 5.86 -7.06 3.76
N LEU A 32 5.90 -8.36 4.10
CA LEU A 32 5.07 -8.94 5.15
C LEU A 32 5.35 -8.33 6.52
N ASP A 33 6.62 -8.17 6.87
CA ASP A 33 7.04 -7.60 8.15
C ASP A 33 6.51 -6.18 8.31
N ASN A 34 6.64 -5.35 7.28
CA ASN A 34 6.16 -3.97 7.34
C ASN A 34 4.63 -3.85 7.32
N LEU A 35 3.93 -4.69 6.54
CA LEU A 35 2.46 -4.72 6.54
C LEU A 35 1.91 -5.15 7.91
N ARG A 36 2.52 -6.16 8.54
CA ARG A 36 2.14 -6.65 9.88
C ARG A 36 2.51 -5.65 10.98
N ARG A 37 3.71 -5.05 10.90
CA ARG A 37 4.17 -4.03 11.85
C ARG A 37 3.21 -2.85 11.86
N THR A 38 2.95 -2.24 10.71
CA THR A 38 2.07 -1.06 10.60
C THR A 38 0.62 -1.38 10.96
N ARG A 39 0.14 -2.60 10.70
CA ARG A 39 -1.15 -3.09 11.23
C ARG A 39 -1.17 -3.10 12.76
N ASN A 40 -0.15 -3.68 13.39
CA ASN A 40 -0.09 -3.75 14.85
C ASN A 40 0.06 -2.35 15.47
N ASP A 41 0.82 -1.47 14.81
CA ASP A 41 1.00 -0.10 15.26
C ASP A 41 -0.30 0.69 15.21
N ILE A 42 -1.11 0.57 14.14
CA ILE A 42 -2.40 1.28 14.10
C ILE A 42 -3.38 0.75 15.13
N ILE A 43 -3.38 -0.57 15.41
CA ILE A 43 -4.18 -1.16 16.49
C ILE A 43 -3.79 -0.51 17.82
N ARG A 44 -2.50 -0.50 18.15
CA ARG A 44 -1.98 0.09 19.38
C ARG A 44 -2.24 1.60 19.47
N GLU A 45 -2.14 2.33 18.37
CA GLU A 45 -2.42 3.77 18.37
C GLU A 45 -3.92 4.08 18.47
N THR A 46 -4.80 3.10 18.30
CA THR A 46 -6.26 3.32 18.34
C THR A 46 -6.96 2.50 19.42
N GLU A 47 -6.20 1.74 20.20
CA GLU A 47 -6.71 0.97 21.31
C GLU A 47 -7.28 1.90 22.39
N ASN A 48 -8.43 1.54 22.94
CA ASN A 48 -9.08 2.22 24.06
C ASN A 48 -9.45 3.70 23.84
N LEU A 49 -9.40 4.20 22.61
CA LEU A 49 -9.86 5.56 22.31
C LEU A 49 -11.36 5.71 22.58
N SER A 50 -11.72 6.75 23.34
CA SER A 50 -13.12 7.12 23.58
C SER A 50 -13.75 7.73 22.31
N PRO A 51 -15.10 7.78 22.21
CA PRO A 51 -15.76 8.43 21.09
C PRO A 51 -15.31 9.90 20.88
N ALA A 52 -15.10 10.64 21.97
CA ALA A 52 -14.60 12.01 21.92
C ALA A 52 -13.16 12.10 21.39
N GLN A 53 -12.31 11.13 21.75
CA GLN A 53 -10.93 11.04 21.26
C GLN A 53 -10.86 10.68 19.77
N TRP A 54 -11.75 9.81 19.30
CA TRP A 54 -11.89 9.49 17.88
C TRP A 54 -12.31 10.69 17.03
N ALA A 55 -13.24 11.49 17.55
CA ALA A 55 -13.85 12.63 16.88
C ALA A 55 -13.19 13.98 17.19
N PHE A 56 -12.02 14.00 17.85
CA PHE A 56 -11.33 15.25 18.17
C PHE A 56 -10.66 15.87 16.94
N HIS A 57 -10.95 17.15 16.68
CA HIS A 57 -10.30 17.96 15.65
C HIS A 57 -9.42 19.03 16.30
N GLU A 58 -8.15 19.15 15.85
CA GLU A 58 -7.23 20.23 16.28
C GLU A 58 -7.79 21.62 15.90
N SER A 59 -8.41 21.71 14.71
CA SER A 59 -9.09 22.88 14.14
C SER A 59 -10.06 22.43 13.04
N PRO A 60 -10.97 23.30 12.55
CA PRO A 60 -12.01 22.92 11.58
C PRO A 60 -11.51 22.34 10.25
N ASP A 61 -10.26 22.61 9.88
CA ASP A 61 -9.61 22.19 8.63
C ASP A 61 -8.71 20.96 8.79
N ARG A 62 -8.62 20.38 10.01
CA ARG A 62 -7.68 19.31 10.35
C ARG A 62 -8.43 18.02 10.66
N TRP A 63 -7.99 16.91 10.10
CA TRP A 63 -8.63 15.62 10.35
C TRP A 63 -8.50 15.15 11.80
N SER A 64 -9.58 14.55 12.28
CA SER A 64 -9.64 13.71 13.47
C SER A 64 -8.93 12.37 13.26
N ILE A 65 -8.73 11.61 14.34
CA ILE A 65 -8.18 10.24 14.26
C ILE A 65 -9.13 9.35 13.43
N GLY A 66 -10.44 9.52 13.56
CA GLY A 66 -11.42 8.77 12.78
C GLY A 66 -11.27 8.98 11.27
N GLU A 67 -11.11 10.23 10.85
CA GLU A 67 -10.92 10.60 9.44
C GLU A 67 -9.53 10.18 8.91
N VAL A 68 -8.49 10.21 9.74
CA VAL A 68 -7.18 9.67 9.36
C VAL A 68 -7.27 8.16 9.08
N VAL A 69 -7.98 7.41 9.92
CA VAL A 69 -8.16 5.97 9.72
C VAL A 69 -9.08 5.66 8.52
N GLU A 70 -10.10 6.48 8.28
CA GLU A 70 -10.92 6.40 7.06
C GLU A 70 -10.06 6.56 5.79
N HIS A 71 -9.23 7.60 5.77
CA HIS A 71 -8.30 7.86 4.67
C HIS A 71 -7.38 6.66 4.41
N LEU A 72 -6.81 6.07 5.46
CA LEU A 72 -5.99 4.86 5.35
C LEU A 72 -6.79 3.68 4.79
N ALA A 73 -8.03 3.47 5.23
CA ALA A 73 -8.89 2.39 4.74
C ALA A 73 -9.20 2.54 3.24
N LEU A 74 -9.47 3.76 2.77
CA LEU A 74 -9.70 4.04 1.35
C LEU A 74 -8.47 3.68 0.51
N TRP A 75 -7.28 4.01 0.98
CA TRP A 75 -6.03 3.69 0.28
C TRP A 75 -5.68 2.19 0.28
N GLU A 76 -6.07 1.42 1.30
CA GLU A 76 -5.95 -0.05 1.25
C GLU A 76 -6.73 -0.64 0.07
N ILE A 77 -7.95 -0.13 -0.20
CA ILE A 77 -8.77 -0.57 -1.35
C ILE A 77 -8.07 -0.23 -2.67
N ILE A 78 -7.59 1.01 -2.77
CA ILE A 78 -6.98 1.52 -4.00
C ILE A 78 -5.72 0.71 -4.32
N TRP A 79 -4.80 0.54 -3.38
CA TRP A 79 -3.57 -0.21 -3.66
C TRP A 79 -3.79 -1.70 -3.87
N ALA A 80 -4.75 -2.33 -3.16
CA ALA A 80 -5.11 -3.71 -3.46
C ALA A 80 -5.61 -3.86 -4.92
N ARG A 81 -6.42 -2.91 -5.40
CA ARG A 81 -6.87 -2.86 -6.79
C ARG A 81 -5.70 -2.63 -7.76
N GLU A 82 -4.83 -1.67 -7.48
CA GLU A 82 -3.65 -1.38 -8.32
C GLU A 82 -2.75 -2.61 -8.45
N VAL A 83 -2.48 -3.32 -7.35
CA VAL A 83 -1.71 -4.57 -7.39
C VAL A 83 -2.42 -5.62 -8.23
N GLN A 84 -3.73 -5.82 -8.02
CA GLN A 84 -4.49 -6.81 -8.77
C GLN A 84 -4.50 -6.52 -10.28
N ILE A 85 -4.62 -5.25 -10.67
CA ILE A 85 -4.56 -4.85 -12.08
C ILE A 85 -3.15 -5.05 -12.63
N GLY A 86 -2.13 -4.58 -11.89
CA GLY A 86 -0.73 -4.67 -12.28
C GLY A 86 -0.30 -6.10 -12.60
N ILE A 87 -0.60 -7.06 -11.71
CA ILE A 87 -0.24 -8.47 -11.89
C ILE A 87 -1.07 -9.19 -12.96
N SER A 88 -2.19 -8.62 -13.39
CA SER A 88 -3.00 -9.14 -14.50
C SER A 88 -2.49 -8.71 -15.88
N ASN A 89 -1.53 -7.79 -15.94
CA ASN A 89 -0.91 -7.35 -17.19
C ASN A 89 0.26 -8.25 -17.61
N LYS A 90 0.85 -7.97 -18.78
CA LYS A 90 2.10 -8.61 -19.22
C LYS A 90 3.24 -8.18 -18.28
N PRO A 91 4.10 -9.10 -17.80
CA PRO A 91 5.29 -8.73 -17.05
C PRO A 91 6.26 -7.91 -17.92
N MET A 92 6.87 -6.88 -17.34
CA MET A 92 7.79 -5.93 -17.98
C MET A 92 9.06 -5.73 -17.12
N PRO A 93 9.84 -6.80 -16.82
CA PRO A 93 10.99 -6.73 -15.92
C PRO A 93 12.08 -5.73 -16.37
N GLU A 94 12.16 -5.41 -17.66
CA GLU A 94 13.07 -4.42 -18.24
C GLU A 94 12.88 -3.01 -17.66
N LEU A 95 11.68 -2.66 -17.22
CA LEU A 95 11.37 -1.35 -16.65
C LEU A 95 12.06 -1.10 -15.30
N ASN A 96 12.59 -2.14 -14.63
CA ASN A 96 13.37 -1.96 -13.40
C ASN A 96 14.62 -1.11 -13.60
N GLN A 97 15.15 -1.02 -14.83
CA GLN A 97 16.34 -0.23 -15.14
C GLN A 97 16.11 1.28 -14.98
N THR A 98 14.86 1.73 -15.08
CA THR A 98 14.46 3.15 -14.97
C THR A 98 13.64 3.44 -13.72
N CYS A 99 13.36 2.43 -12.89
CA CYS A 99 12.76 2.62 -11.57
C CYS A 99 13.62 3.48 -10.67
N LYS A 100 12.97 4.24 -9.77
CA LYS A 100 13.66 4.72 -8.58
C LYS A 100 14.05 3.55 -7.69
N ALA A 101 15.14 3.69 -6.95
CA ALA A 101 15.51 2.74 -5.92
C ALA A 101 14.44 2.70 -4.81
N ASP A 102 14.31 1.56 -4.14
CA ASP A 102 13.35 1.38 -3.04
C ASP A 102 13.56 2.40 -1.91
N SER A 103 14.80 2.86 -1.69
CA SER A 103 15.14 3.90 -0.71
C SER A 103 14.54 5.27 -1.03
N ASN A 104 14.21 5.56 -2.29
CA ASN A 104 13.60 6.83 -2.70
C ASN A 104 12.27 7.08 -1.99
N TYR A 105 11.54 6.01 -1.65
CA TYR A 105 10.25 6.11 -0.99
C TYR A 105 10.36 6.46 0.49
N VAL A 106 11.52 6.20 1.12
CA VAL A 106 11.78 6.61 2.51
C VAL A 106 11.74 8.13 2.65
N ILE A 107 12.21 8.87 1.64
CA ILE A 107 12.17 10.35 1.64
C ILE A 107 10.72 10.84 1.75
N TRP A 108 9.82 10.29 0.92
CA TRP A 108 8.40 10.64 0.94
C TRP A 108 7.69 10.18 2.23
N ILE A 109 8.06 9.02 2.77
CA ILE A 109 7.52 8.55 4.04
C ILE A 109 7.87 9.55 5.15
N MET A 110 9.11 10.00 5.21
CA MET A 110 9.64 10.75 6.35
C MET A 110 9.46 12.28 6.26
N GLU A 111 9.08 12.82 5.10
CA GLU A 111 8.93 14.27 4.98
C GLU A 111 7.79 14.85 5.84
N PRO A 112 7.93 16.09 6.37
CA PRO A 112 6.92 16.69 7.24
C PRO A 112 5.83 17.49 6.49
N ASN A 113 5.97 17.70 5.17
CA ASN A 113 5.09 18.62 4.43
C ASN A 113 3.66 18.11 4.36
N PRO A 114 2.63 18.94 4.56
CA PRO A 114 1.24 18.51 4.40
C PRO A 114 0.94 18.15 2.94
N HIS A 115 0.20 17.06 2.72
CA HIS A 115 -0.27 16.66 1.41
C HIS A 115 -1.78 16.89 1.30
N LYS A 116 -2.21 17.36 0.13
CA LYS A 116 -3.64 17.43 -0.19
C LYS A 116 -4.07 16.06 -0.71
N SER A 117 -4.97 15.42 0.02
CA SER A 117 -5.60 14.19 -0.43
C SER A 117 -6.41 14.44 -1.70
N PRO A 118 -6.31 13.56 -2.72
CA PRO A 118 -7.23 13.62 -3.85
C PRO A 118 -8.65 13.28 -3.40
N ASP A 119 -9.64 13.80 -4.13
CA ASP A 119 -11.07 13.76 -3.73
C ASP A 119 -11.57 12.35 -3.42
N PHE A 120 -11.16 11.33 -4.19
CA PHE A 120 -11.58 9.94 -4.01
C PHE A 120 -11.05 9.26 -2.74
N SER A 121 -10.06 9.86 -2.07
CA SER A 121 -9.47 9.34 -0.82
C SER A 121 -9.62 10.33 0.33
N ARG A 122 -10.30 11.46 0.11
CA ARG A 122 -10.58 12.40 1.21
C ARG A 122 -11.61 11.75 2.15
N PRO A 123 -11.36 11.73 3.47
CA PRO A 123 -12.32 11.20 4.42
C PRO A 123 -13.61 12.04 4.40
N THR A 124 -14.72 11.36 4.61
CA THR A 124 -16.07 11.94 4.63
C THR A 124 -16.58 12.15 6.06
N GLY A 125 -16.00 11.44 7.04
CA GLY A 125 -16.49 11.39 8.40
C GLY A 125 -17.79 10.60 8.58
N PHE A 126 -18.30 9.95 7.51
CA PHE A 126 -19.58 9.25 7.54
C PHE A 126 -19.55 7.97 8.38
N ILE A 127 -18.42 7.27 8.37
CA ILE A 127 -18.23 6.03 9.12
C ILE A 127 -17.54 6.37 10.44
N GLU A 128 -18.06 5.87 11.56
CA GLU A 128 -17.42 6.03 12.87
C GLU A 128 -15.98 5.47 12.88
N GLY A 129 -15.06 6.15 13.57
CA GLY A 129 -13.64 5.82 13.55
C GLY A 129 -13.30 4.36 13.86
N ARG A 130 -14.00 3.74 14.83
CA ARG A 130 -13.81 2.32 15.15
C ARG A 130 -14.22 1.39 14.03
N ASN A 131 -15.27 1.74 13.28
CA ASN A 131 -15.71 0.97 12.12
C ASN A 131 -14.72 1.14 10.96
N ASN A 132 -14.14 2.34 10.77
CA ASN A 132 -13.05 2.55 9.81
C ASN A 132 -11.84 1.66 10.12
N LEU A 133 -11.47 1.52 11.40
CA LEU A 133 -10.40 0.61 11.80
C LEU A 133 -10.73 -0.85 11.41
N ALA A 134 -11.95 -1.31 11.64
CA ALA A 134 -12.35 -2.66 11.25
C ALA A 134 -12.26 -2.87 9.72
N PHE A 135 -12.66 -1.88 8.92
CA PHE A 135 -12.50 -1.92 7.46
C PHE A 135 -11.03 -1.98 7.04
N PHE A 136 -10.20 -1.08 7.58
CA PHE A 136 -8.76 -1.08 7.34
C PHE A 136 -8.13 -2.44 7.66
N LEU A 137 -8.40 -2.99 8.85
CA LEU A 137 -7.81 -4.26 9.30
C LEU A 137 -8.23 -5.43 8.42
N LYS A 138 -9.50 -5.49 8.01
CA LYS A 138 -9.99 -6.54 7.10
C LYS A 138 -9.24 -6.52 5.77
N LEU A 139 -9.09 -5.35 5.16
CA LEU A 139 -8.36 -5.19 3.89
C LEU A 139 -6.87 -5.49 4.04
N ARG A 140 -6.28 -5.09 5.17
CA ARG A 140 -4.89 -5.37 5.49
C ARG A 140 -4.61 -6.86 5.63
N GLU A 141 -5.48 -7.62 6.32
CA GLU A 141 -5.36 -9.08 6.41
C GLU A 141 -5.50 -9.76 5.05
N GLN A 142 -6.42 -9.30 4.21
CA GLN A 142 -6.55 -9.81 2.83
C GLN A 142 -5.26 -9.57 2.03
N THR A 143 -4.67 -8.39 2.17
CA THR A 143 -3.40 -8.03 1.52
C THR A 143 -2.24 -8.89 2.03
N ILE A 144 -2.11 -9.08 3.34
CA ILE A 144 -1.11 -9.98 3.95
C ILE A 144 -1.29 -11.41 3.41
N GLY A 145 -2.51 -11.95 3.45
CA GLY A 145 -2.80 -13.31 2.98
C GLY A 145 -2.55 -13.50 1.48
N PHE A 146 -2.73 -12.44 0.67
CA PHE A 146 -2.35 -12.44 -0.74
C PHE A 146 -0.82 -12.49 -0.89
N VAL A 147 -0.08 -11.62 -0.19
CA VAL A 147 1.39 -11.57 -0.24
C VAL A 147 2.02 -12.87 0.24
N GLU A 148 1.43 -13.57 1.21
CA GLU A 148 1.93 -14.88 1.68
C GLU A 148 1.86 -15.96 0.58
N LYS A 149 0.83 -15.93 -0.27
CA LYS A 149 0.49 -17.04 -1.18
C LYS A 149 0.85 -16.78 -2.63
N THR A 150 0.98 -15.51 -3.02
CA THR A 150 1.12 -15.13 -4.41
C THR A 150 2.44 -15.63 -5.02
N LYS A 151 2.35 -16.18 -6.23
CA LYS A 151 3.49 -16.59 -7.05
C LYS A 151 3.95 -15.51 -8.03
N ALA A 152 3.17 -14.43 -8.16
CA ALA A 152 3.53 -13.32 -9.04
C ALA A 152 4.84 -12.67 -8.59
N ASP A 153 5.67 -12.31 -9.56
CA ASP A 153 6.93 -11.61 -9.35
C ASP A 153 6.66 -10.11 -9.24
N MET A 154 6.58 -9.59 -8.01
CA MET A 154 6.20 -8.18 -7.78
C MET A 154 7.22 -7.16 -8.31
N ARG A 155 8.41 -7.59 -8.73
CA ARG A 155 9.38 -6.74 -9.43
C ARG A 155 9.22 -6.83 -10.94
N ALA A 156 8.48 -7.79 -11.49
CA ALA A 156 8.21 -7.89 -12.92
C ALA A 156 6.92 -7.18 -13.37
N TYR A 157 6.05 -6.79 -12.44
CA TYR A 157 4.77 -6.12 -12.73
C TYR A 157 4.79 -4.66 -12.28
N PHE A 158 4.10 -3.82 -13.05
CA PHE A 158 4.19 -2.36 -12.95
C PHE A 158 2.81 -1.71 -12.96
N GLU A 159 2.71 -0.56 -12.31
CA GLU A 159 1.49 0.25 -12.36
C GLU A 159 1.25 0.76 -13.77
N LEU A 160 -0.03 0.95 -14.12
CA LEU A 160 -0.43 1.53 -15.40
C LEU A 160 -0.31 3.06 -15.37
N THR A 161 0.91 3.56 -15.13
CA THR A 161 1.19 5.00 -15.11
C THR A 161 2.28 5.32 -16.15
N GLN A 162 1.96 6.22 -17.08
CA GLN A 162 2.96 6.73 -18.04
C GLN A 162 3.83 7.77 -17.34
N THR A 163 4.79 7.31 -16.54
CA THR A 163 5.73 8.17 -15.81
C THR A 163 7.16 7.87 -16.22
N ASP A 164 8.03 8.87 -16.11
CA ASP A 164 9.46 8.72 -16.40
C ASP A 164 10.17 7.72 -15.45
N ASN A 165 9.54 7.42 -14.31
CA ASN A 165 10.07 6.50 -13.30
C ASN A 165 8.97 5.48 -12.94
N PRO A 166 8.84 4.40 -13.72
CA PRO A 166 7.79 3.42 -13.51
C PRO A 166 7.96 2.77 -12.12
N ARG A 167 6.84 2.40 -11.49
CA ARG A 167 6.80 1.80 -10.16
C ARG A 167 6.36 0.34 -10.25
N ASN A 168 7.19 -0.57 -9.75
CA ASN A 168 6.84 -1.99 -9.69
C ASN A 168 5.93 -2.31 -8.49
N MET A 169 5.26 -3.47 -8.48
CA MET A 169 4.32 -3.85 -7.42
C MET A 169 4.97 -3.99 -6.04
N HIS A 170 6.25 -4.36 -5.96
CA HIS A 170 6.97 -4.38 -4.69
C HIS A 170 7.06 -2.96 -4.10
N GLN A 171 7.34 -1.98 -4.95
CA GLN A 171 7.40 -0.57 -4.56
C GLN A 171 6.02 0.02 -4.23
N VAL A 172 4.95 -0.47 -4.85
CA VAL A 172 3.57 -0.15 -4.43
C VAL A 172 3.34 -0.58 -2.98
N TYR A 173 3.80 -1.78 -2.58
CA TYR A 173 3.73 -2.18 -1.18
C TYR A 173 4.56 -1.30 -0.26
N ILE A 174 5.73 -0.82 -0.71
CA ILE A 174 6.54 0.16 0.03
C ILE A 174 5.76 1.44 0.32
N TYR A 175 5.08 1.97 -0.69
CA TYR A 175 4.17 3.10 -0.49
C TYR A 175 3.04 2.77 0.49
N GLN A 176 2.42 1.60 0.35
CA GLN A 176 1.27 1.23 1.14
C GLN A 176 1.57 1.19 2.64
N TRP A 177 2.60 0.45 3.07
CA TRP A 177 2.96 0.44 4.49
C TRP A 177 3.58 1.77 4.94
N GLY A 178 4.34 2.44 4.07
CA GLY A 178 4.97 3.72 4.37
C GLY A 178 3.97 4.85 4.61
N HIS A 179 2.85 4.83 3.89
CA HIS A 179 1.74 5.74 4.08
C HIS A 179 1.10 5.60 5.47
N VAL A 180 0.97 4.36 5.97
CA VAL A 180 0.51 4.13 7.33
C VAL A 180 1.49 4.69 8.34
N ASP A 181 2.81 4.50 8.17
CA ASP A 181 3.81 5.11 9.07
C ASP A 181 3.67 6.64 9.14
N ARG A 182 3.42 7.28 8.00
CA ARG A 182 3.15 8.72 7.93
C ARG A 182 1.92 9.12 8.75
N HIS A 183 0.81 8.42 8.60
CA HIS A 183 -0.42 8.73 9.33
C HIS A 183 -0.37 8.30 10.81
N LEU A 184 0.44 7.32 11.18
CA LEU A 184 0.74 7.02 12.59
C LEU A 184 1.42 8.21 13.28
N ARG A 185 2.33 8.91 12.60
CA ARG A 185 2.90 10.17 13.12
C ARG A 185 1.84 11.26 13.26
N GLN A 186 0.91 11.37 12.31
CA GLN A 186 -0.20 12.31 12.42
C GLN A 186 -1.10 11.99 13.62
N ILE A 187 -1.47 10.73 13.84
CA ILE A 187 -2.28 10.30 15.00
C ILE A 187 -1.57 10.64 16.31
N ARG A 188 -0.28 10.34 16.41
CA ARG A 188 0.53 10.69 17.60
C ARG A 188 0.56 12.19 17.85
N LYS A 189 0.64 13.01 16.80
CA LYS A 189 0.59 14.47 16.92
C LYS A 189 -0.79 14.95 17.42
N ILE A 190 -1.88 14.39 16.91
CA ILE A 190 -3.25 14.74 17.37
C ILE A 190 -3.39 14.46 18.87
N LYS A 191 -2.92 13.31 19.34
CA LYS A 191 -2.96 12.93 20.76
C LYS A 191 -2.15 13.84 21.68
N GLN A 192 -1.17 14.57 21.14
CA GLN A 192 -0.34 15.51 21.89
C GLN A 192 -0.95 16.91 21.95
N HIS A 193 -2.08 17.15 21.27
CA HIS A 193 -2.72 18.45 21.28
C HIS A 193 -3.23 18.80 22.69
N PRO A 194 -3.04 20.04 23.21
CA PRO A 194 -3.44 20.40 24.58
C PRO A 194 -4.92 20.19 24.90
N ASN A 195 -5.77 20.34 23.89
CA ASN A 195 -7.23 20.15 24.02
C ASN A 195 -7.69 18.72 23.70
N TYR A 196 -6.77 17.78 23.43
CA TYR A 196 -7.14 16.39 23.18
C TYR A 196 -7.83 15.80 24.42
N PRO A 197 -8.99 15.11 24.28
CA PRO A 197 -9.72 14.62 25.45
C PRO A 197 -8.88 13.63 26.27
N ALA A 198 -8.78 13.90 27.57
CA ALA A 198 -8.13 12.96 28.49
C ALA A 198 -8.94 11.64 28.56
N THR A 199 -8.24 10.52 28.74
CA THR A 199 -8.91 9.25 29.04
C THR A 199 -9.64 9.41 30.37
N SER A 200 -10.97 9.47 30.35
CA SER A 200 -11.75 9.41 31.57
C SER A 200 -11.49 8.05 32.21
N LEU A 201 -10.77 8.02 33.33
CA LEU A 201 -10.80 6.88 34.23
C LEU A 201 -12.26 6.73 34.66
N SER A 202 -12.99 5.86 33.97
CA SER A 202 -14.28 5.38 34.47
C SER A 202 -13.95 4.69 35.79
N THR A 203 -14.14 5.39 36.90
CA THR A 203 -14.20 4.78 38.23
C THR A 203 -15.22 3.65 38.12
N LYS A 204 -14.70 2.42 38.22
CA LYS A 204 -15.50 1.22 38.40
C LYS A 204 -16.36 1.34 39.65
#